data_AF-A0A535W784-F1
#
_entry.id   AF-A0A535W784-F1
#
_cell.length_a   1.000
_cell.length_b   1.000
_cell.length_c   1.000
_cell.angle_alpha   90.00
_cell.angle_beta   90.00
_cell.angle_gamma   90.00
#
_symmetry.space_group_name_H-M   'P 1'
#
loop_
_entity.id
_entity.type
_entity.pdbx_description
1 polymer ?
#
loop_
_entity_poly.entity_id
_entity_poly.type
_entity_poly.pdbx_seq_one_letter_code
_entity_poly.pdbx_strand_id
1 'polypeptide(L)'
;MSIESIGVRSVEITPGMIIIYKLRRDQKPRQPEKEWRGKVIYYNEHLHRTVVKSLEEGYEECQDDVWLEQIIRIEDHDNILGRTTSSGGECIK
;
A
#
# COMPACT_ATOMS: atom_id res chain seq x y z
N MET A 1 4.00 0.02 -29.09
CA MET A 1 4.63 -0.10 -27.77
C MET A 1 3.60 0.35 -26.76
N SER A 2 2.88 -0.60 -26.18
CA SER A 2 1.87 -0.32 -25.17
C SER A 2 2.59 -0.10 -23.86
N ILE A 3 2.51 1.12 -23.33
CA ILE A 3 3.00 1.43 -22.00
C ILE A 3 2.00 0.76 -21.08
N GLU A 4 2.34 -0.41 -20.55
CA GLU A 4 1.54 -1.08 -19.52
C GLU A 4 1.65 -0.24 -18.26
N SER A 5 0.80 0.78 -18.15
CA SER A 5 0.44 1.34 -16.86
C SER A 5 -0.17 0.18 -16.10
N ILE A 6 0.56 -0.34 -15.11
CA ILE A 6 0.02 -1.19 -14.06
C ILE A 6 -0.97 -0.30 -13.30
N GLY A 7 -2.15 -0.12 -13.90
CA GLY A 7 -3.28 0.45 -13.22
C GLY A 7 -3.49 -0.44 -12.03
N VAL A 8 -3.47 0.16 -10.83
CA VAL A 8 -3.91 -0.48 -9.60
C VAL A 8 -5.31 -1.01 -9.91
N ARG A 9 -5.37 -2.28 -10.31
CA ARG A 9 -6.59 -2.96 -10.76
C ARG A 9 -7.47 -3.03 -9.54
N SER A 10 -8.32 -2.02 -9.34
CA SER A 10 -9.41 -1.99 -8.37
C SER A 10 -9.09 -2.78 -7.10
N VAL A 11 -7.89 -2.60 -6.53
CA VAL A 11 -7.54 -3.34 -5.32
C VAL A 11 -8.46 -2.75 -4.28
N GLU A 12 -9.38 -3.55 -3.77
CA GLU A 12 -10.29 -3.13 -2.70
C GLU A 12 -9.41 -2.72 -1.52
N ILE A 13 -9.26 -1.41 -1.32
CA ILE A 13 -8.52 -0.87 -0.19
C ILE A 13 -9.34 -1.20 1.05
N THR A 14 -8.84 -2.12 1.85
CA THR A 14 -9.50 -2.57 3.07
C THR A 14 -8.81 -2.04 4.32
N PRO A 15 -9.57 -1.75 5.39
CA PRO A 15 -8.99 -1.46 6.70
C PRO A 15 -8.01 -2.53 7.14
N GLY A 16 -6.83 -2.11 7.61
CA GLY A 16 -5.76 -2.98 8.07
C GLY A 16 -4.60 -3.14 7.10
N MET A 17 -4.81 -2.90 5.80
CA MET A 17 -3.74 -2.96 4.79
C MET A 17 -2.65 -1.92 5.07
N ILE A 18 -1.42 -2.22 4.69
CA ILE A 18 -0.33 -1.25 4.71
C ILE A 18 -0.12 -0.73 3.29
N ILE A 19 -0.04 0.59 3.16
CA ILE A 19 0.21 1.27 1.89
C ILE A 19 1.45 2.13 1.97
N ILE A 20 2.08 2.31 0.82
CA ILE A 20 3.13 3.28 0.60
C ILE A 20 2.57 4.42 -0.25
N TYR A 21 2.75 5.65 0.22
CA TYR A 21 2.17 6.83 -0.41
C TYR A 21 3.12 8.02 -0.38
N LYS A 22 2.84 9.04 -1.21
CA LYS A 22 3.51 10.34 -1.16
C LYS A 22 2.53 11.43 -0.74
N LEU A 23 2.95 12.24 0.23
CA LEU A 23 2.18 13.41 0.65
C LEU A 23 2.20 14.48 -0.44
N ARG A 24 1.07 15.15 -0.65
CA ARG A 24 0.98 16.33 -1.51
C ARG A 24 1.70 17.51 -0.86
N ARG A 25 2.04 18.52 -1.66
CA ARG A 25 2.79 19.71 -1.21
C ARG A 25 2.04 20.52 -0.13
N ASP A 26 0.73 20.43 -0.10
CA ASP A 26 -0.15 21.07 0.88
C ASP A 26 -0.28 20.27 2.18
N GLN A 27 0.12 19.00 2.20
CA GLN A 27 0.08 18.13 3.39
C GLN A 27 1.36 18.25 4.22
N LYS A 28 1.23 18.05 5.54
CA LYS A 28 2.34 18.03 6.49
C LYS A 28 2.58 16.58 6.94
N PRO A 29 3.84 16.21 7.23
CA PRO A 29 5.06 16.98 7.03
C PRO A 29 5.43 17.12 5.54
N ARG A 30 5.94 18.30 5.15
CA ARG A 30 6.25 18.62 3.74
C ARG A 30 7.57 17.99 3.31
N GLN A 31 7.53 16.70 3.00
CA GLN A 31 8.66 15.95 2.43
C GLN A 31 8.20 15.28 1.13
N PRO A 32 8.14 16.03 0.01
CA PRO A 32 7.47 15.59 -1.22
C PRO A 32 8.16 14.39 -1.91
N GLU A 33 9.44 14.18 -1.62
CA GLU A 33 10.19 13.03 -2.15
C GLU A 33 10.08 11.79 -1.28
N LYS A 34 9.69 11.95 -0.01
CA LYS A 34 9.60 10.86 0.96
C LYS A 34 8.41 9.95 0.66
N GLU A 35 8.68 8.66 0.58
CA GLU A 35 7.65 7.63 0.63
C GLU A 35 7.27 7.40 2.10
N TRP A 36 5.98 7.46 2.38
CA TRP A 36 5.40 7.26 3.70
C TRP A 36 4.74 5.90 3.76
N ARG A 37 4.88 5.23 4.90
CA ARG A 37 4.25 3.94 5.17
C ARG A 37 3.11 4.13 6.17
N GLY A 38 1.92 3.67 5.82
CA GLY A 38 0.72 3.88 6.64
C GLY A 38 -0.23 2.70 6.61
N LYS A 39 -0.89 2.46 7.74
CA LYS A 39 -1.92 1.43 7.89
C LYS A 39 -3.30 2.02 7.67
N VAL A 40 -4.06 1.45 6.74
CA VAL A 40 -5.43 1.88 6.43
C VAL A 40 -6.34 1.72 7.65
N ILE A 41 -7.01 2.80 8.02
CA ILE A 41 -8.04 2.82 9.05
C ILE A 41 -9.42 2.69 8.41
N TYR A 42 -9.64 3.43 7.31
CA TYR A 42 -10.93 3.54 6.64
C TYR A 42 -10.74 3.96 5.18
N TYR A 43 -11.57 3.41 4.27
CA TYR A 43 -11.61 3.80 2.86
C TYR A 43 -13.01 4.29 2.47
N ASN A 44 -13.05 5.44 1.79
CA ASN A 44 -14.25 6.01 1.17
C ASN A 44 -14.21 5.77 -0.33
N GLU A 45 -15.02 4.83 -0.82
CA GLU A 45 -15.10 4.47 -2.23
C GLU A 45 -15.68 5.58 -3.11
N HIS A 46 -16.60 6.39 -2.59
CA HIS A 46 -17.23 7.47 -3.34
C HIS A 46 -16.27 8.64 -3.61
N LEU A 47 -15.30 8.84 -2.72
CA LEU A 47 -14.31 9.91 -2.80
C LEU A 47 -12.92 9.41 -3.22
N HIS A 48 -12.74 8.10 -3.43
CA HIS A 48 -11.45 7.46 -3.70
C HIS A 48 -10.35 7.88 -2.71
N ARG A 49 -10.71 7.89 -1.43
CA ARG A 49 -9.94 8.52 -0.36
C ARG A 49 -9.80 7.57 0.83
N THR A 50 -8.59 7.41 1.37
CA THR A 50 -8.31 6.53 2.50
C THR A 50 -7.66 7.29 3.65
N VAL A 51 -8.11 7.03 4.87
CA VAL A 51 -7.46 7.52 6.08
C VAL A 51 -6.49 6.46 6.55
N VAL A 52 -5.23 6.85 6.75
CA VAL A 52 -4.17 5.96 7.21
C VAL A 52 -3.51 6.47 8.47
N LYS A 53 -3.10 5.55 9.34
CA LYS A 53 -2.23 5.83 10.48
C LYS A 53 -0.79 5.67 10.04
N SER A 54 0.05 6.67 10.28
CA SER A 54 1.49 6.57 9.96
C SER A 54 2.16 5.46 10.77
N LEU A 55 3.09 4.76 10.13
CA LEU A 55 3.93 3.73 10.74
C LEU A 55 5.38 4.20 10.91
N GLU A 56 5.67 5.47 10.64
CA GLU A 56 6.99 6.08 10.80
C GLU A 56 7.27 6.43 12.26
N GLU A 57 8.51 6.19 12.71
CA GLU A 57 8.97 6.53 14.05
C GLU A 57 8.81 8.03 14.33
N GLY A 58 8.14 8.36 15.44
CA GLY A 58 7.84 9.74 15.84
C GLY A 58 6.62 10.36 15.18
N TYR A 59 5.87 9.59 14.37
CA TYR A 59 4.63 10.01 13.72
C TYR A 59 3.47 9.03 13.99
N GLU A 60 3.57 8.16 14.99
CA GLU A 60 2.62 7.08 15.25
C GLU A 60 1.22 7.61 15.62
N GLU A 61 1.11 8.85 16.11
CA GLU A 61 -0.17 9.49 16.41
C GLU A 61 -0.77 10.23 15.20
N CYS A 62 -0.01 10.35 14.10
CA CYS A 62 -0.44 11.05 12.90
C CYS A 62 -1.37 10.18 12.05
N GLN A 63 -2.43 10.82 11.58
CA GLN A 63 -3.32 10.27 10.56
C GLN A 63 -3.23 11.14 9.32
N ASP A 64 -3.05 10.48 8.19
CA ASP A 64 -3.00 11.12 6.90
C ASP A 64 -4.22 10.75 6.10
N ASP A 65 -4.66 11.72 5.31
CA ASP A 65 -5.74 11.50 4.38
C ASP A 65 -5.18 11.43 2.95
N VAL A 66 -5.25 10.23 2.39
CA VAL A 66 -4.50 9.81 1.22
C VAL A 66 -5.47 9.51 0.09
N TRP A 67 -5.30 10.20 -1.02
CA TRP A 67 -6.06 9.94 -2.23
C TRP A 67 -5.50 8.71 -2.94
N LEU A 68 -6.34 7.99 -3.70
CA LEU A 68 -5.92 6.80 -4.43
C LEU A 68 -4.70 7.07 -5.34
N GLU A 69 -4.60 8.25 -5.95
CA GLU A 69 -3.48 8.61 -6.84
C GLU A 69 -2.17 8.88 -6.08
N GLN A 70 -2.22 9.07 -4.76
CA GLN A 70 -1.04 9.22 -3.92
C GLN A 70 -0.43 7.88 -3.52
N ILE A 71 -1.18 6.79 -3.68
CA ILE A 71 -0.74 5.44 -3.33
C ILE A 71 0.21 4.93 -4.41
N ILE A 72 1.43 4.62 -4.00
CA ILE A 72 2.49 4.11 -4.87
C ILE A 72 2.40 2.58 -4.96
N ARG A 73 2.22 1.92 -3.81
CA ARG A 73 2.08 0.47 -3.70
C ARG A 73 1.30 0.09 -2.46
N ILE A 74 0.63 -1.05 -2.52
CA ILE A 74 0.03 -1.71 -1.36
C ILE A 74 1.02 -2.81 -0.97
N GLU A 75 1.39 -2.88 0.31
CA GLU A 75 2.19 -3.99 0.79
C GLU A 75 1.34 -5.24 0.82
N ASP A 76 1.79 -6.24 0.07
CA ASP A 76 1.09 -7.50 -0.04
C ASP A 76 1.20 -8.27 1.28
N HIS A 77 0.06 -8.61 1.88
CA HIS A 77 0.02 -9.48 3.05
C HIS A 77 0.28 -10.96 2.67
N ASP A 78 0.33 -11.30 1.37
CA ASP A 78 0.54 -12.65 0.85
C ASP A 78 2.01 -13.13 0.88
N ASN A 79 2.68 -13.04 2.04
CA ASN A 79 3.91 -13.80 2.29
C ASN A 79 4.04 -14.42 3.68
N ILE A 80 2.91 -14.62 4.40
CA ILE A 80 2.91 -15.40 5.67
C ILE A 80 2.07 -16.70 5.56
N LEU A 81 1.46 -17.00 4.42
CA LEU A 81 0.82 -18.30 4.19
C LEU A 81 1.13 -18.80 2.77
N GLY A 82 2.11 -19.70 2.60
CA GLY A 82 2.08 -20.64 1.47
C GLY A 82 3.31 -20.83 0.57
N ARG A 83 4.52 -20.34 0.88
CA ARG A 83 5.73 -20.89 0.23
C ARG A 83 6.17 -22.20 0.89
N THR A 84 5.31 -23.22 0.85
CA THR A 84 5.83 -24.59 0.69
C THR A 84 6.18 -24.72 -0.79
N THR A 85 7.45 -24.54 -1.10
CA THR A 85 8.04 -25.10 -2.31
C THR A 85 7.82 -26.62 -2.26
N SER A 86 6.70 -27.11 -2.81
CA SER A 86 6.64 -28.47 -3.29
C SER A 86 7.50 -28.51 -4.54
N SER A 87 8.82 -28.59 -4.32
CA SER A 87 9.73 -29.15 -5.31
C SER A 87 9.26 -30.59 -5.50
N GLY A 88 8.45 -30.80 -6.54
CA GLY A 88 8.24 -32.12 -7.10
C GLY A 88 9.58 -32.58 -7.66
N GLY A 89 10.40 -33.16 -6.78
CA GLY A 89 11.51 -34.01 -7.17
C GLY A 89 10.92 -35.24 -7.83
N GLU A 90 10.82 -35.22 -9.15
CA GLU A 90 10.60 -36.41 -9.95
C GLU A 90 11.85 -37.29 -9.81
N CYS A 91 11.84 -38.20 -8.83
CA CYS A 91 12.80 -39.29 -8.77
C CYS A 91 12.50 -40.23 -9.94
N ILE A 92 13.28 -40.08 -10.99
CA ILE A 92 13.43 -41.03 -12.09
C ILE A 92 13.82 -42.38 -11.48
N LYS A 93 13.12 -43.45 -11.85
CA LYS A 93 13.45 -44.83 -11.48
C LYS A 93 13.74 -45.65 -12.72
#